data_AF-A0A6P1MNB3-F1
#
_entry.id   AF-A0A6P1MNB3-F1
#
_cell.length_a   1.000
_cell.length_b   1.000
_cell.length_c   1.000
_cell.angle_alpha   90.00
_cell.angle_beta   90.00
_cell.angle_gamma   90.00
#
_symmetry.space_group_name_H-M   'P 1'
#
loop_
_entity.id
_entity.type
_entity.pdbx_description
1 polymer ?
#
loop_
_entity_poly.entity_id
_entity_poly.type
_entity_poly.pdbx_seq_one_letter_code
_entity_poly.pdbx_strand_id
1 'polypeptide(L)'
;MNELLEDKVVEPIMEVLEEVLGGPVNIKDYDANSKSKEYFIEDTEGLKKLRELVNSGTSFEGKSISVTKEINLQNEEWIPIGTAANPFGGVFDGGDKKITNLKIETSSLEYIGLFGYIKKATIQNVKTEKGSIEGNTSEKNLYAGGLVGCAEESKFVNCGNTVSIVTLNSIIDARKNETHTGGLVGCVKKSDFTNCSNNGNITSSSEAQKNLTHKGGTGGIVGSVEEGSFTDCINTGRIEGGWKTEKSIKDYPSGGIVGKIKNGLLSRCQNNGTIHITGQNIGGIAGKSEVDQDKPALFSECKNKGEVDVKGRYVGGVIGRGETVDITACENQKNIQGESYIGGIIGDLSKKSSIKESCNKGELKH
;
A
#
# COMPACT_ATOMS: atom_id res chain seq x y z
N MET A 1 -40.97 19.61 -15.02
CA MET A 1 -41.95 19.16 -14.01
C MET A 1 -41.42 18.01 -13.15
N ASN A 2 -40.31 17.35 -13.51
CA ASN A 2 -39.64 16.34 -12.66
C ASN A 2 -38.62 16.93 -11.66
N GLU A 3 -37.87 18.00 -11.99
CA GLU A 3 -36.88 18.59 -11.05
C GLU A 3 -37.53 19.23 -9.81
N LEU A 4 -38.70 19.87 -9.96
CA LEU A 4 -39.42 20.51 -8.85
C LEU A 4 -40.13 19.51 -7.90
N LEU A 5 -40.20 18.23 -8.27
CA LEU A 5 -40.77 17.16 -7.45
C LEU A 5 -39.70 16.40 -6.65
N GLU A 6 -38.45 16.38 -7.13
CA GLU A 6 -37.31 15.86 -6.36
C GLU A 6 -37.00 16.80 -5.17
N ASP A 7 -36.87 18.11 -5.41
CA ASP A 7 -36.53 19.06 -4.34
C ASP A 7 -37.56 19.11 -3.20
N LYS A 8 -38.87 19.00 -3.51
CA LYS A 8 -39.95 19.09 -2.50
C LYS A 8 -40.11 17.85 -1.61
N VAL A 9 -39.51 16.72 -1.98
CA VAL A 9 -39.59 15.47 -1.22
C VAL A 9 -38.25 15.16 -0.54
N VAL A 10 -37.13 15.59 -1.12
CA VAL A 10 -35.78 15.38 -0.56
C VAL A 10 -35.54 16.24 0.67
N GLU A 11 -35.92 17.52 0.65
CA GLU A 11 -35.69 18.46 1.76
C GLU A 11 -36.34 18.00 3.08
N PRO A 12 -37.63 17.60 3.11
CA PRO A 12 -38.27 17.11 4.34
C PRO A 12 -37.73 15.76 4.82
N ILE A 13 -37.25 14.91 3.91
CA ILE A 13 -36.65 13.62 4.27
C ILE A 13 -35.27 13.82 4.90
N MET A 14 -34.49 14.77 4.39
CA MET A 14 -33.18 15.13 4.95
C MET A 14 -33.30 15.74 6.33
N GLU A 15 -34.24 16.66 6.55
CA GLU A 15 -34.50 17.23 7.88
C GLU A 15 -34.91 16.15 8.91
N VAL A 16 -35.78 15.20 8.51
CA VAL A 16 -36.18 14.08 9.37
C VAL A 16 -35.01 13.11 9.61
N LEU A 17 -34.14 12.88 8.62
CA LEU A 17 -32.93 12.06 8.80
C LEU A 17 -31.94 12.73 9.76
N GLU A 18 -31.76 14.05 9.67
CA GLU A 18 -30.90 14.82 10.59
C GLU A 18 -31.46 14.85 12.01
N GLU A 19 -32.78 14.94 12.20
CA GLU A 19 -33.41 14.81 13.51
C GLU A 19 -33.26 13.41 14.12
N VAL A 20 -33.29 12.35 13.28
CA VAL A 20 -33.27 10.96 13.74
C VAL A 20 -31.85 10.43 13.94
N LEU A 21 -30.90 10.81 13.08
CA LEU A 21 -29.52 10.31 13.06
C LEU A 21 -28.50 11.32 13.61
N GLY A 22 -28.85 12.60 13.73
CA GLY A 22 -27.89 13.68 13.96
C GLY A 22 -27.13 13.99 12.67
N GLY A 23 -27.22 15.23 12.19
CA GLY A 23 -26.48 15.69 11.00
C GLY A 23 -24.96 15.53 11.12
N PRO A 24 -24.21 15.90 10.05
CA PRO A 24 -22.75 15.78 10.06
C PRO A 24 -22.13 16.67 11.15
N VAL A 25 -21.27 16.08 11.98
CA VAL A 25 -20.63 16.78 13.11
C VAL A 25 -19.16 17.03 12.82
N ASN A 26 -18.65 18.23 13.12
CA ASN A 26 -17.22 18.48 13.02
C ASN A 26 -16.48 17.54 13.99
N ILE A 27 -15.43 16.85 13.54
CA ILE A 27 -14.72 15.88 14.39
C ILE A 27 -14.15 16.52 15.68
N LYS A 28 -13.90 17.83 15.66
CA LYS A 28 -13.46 18.61 16.83
C LYS A 28 -14.50 18.64 17.95
N ASP A 29 -15.78 18.53 17.59
CA ASP A 29 -16.93 18.54 18.48
C ASP A 29 -17.46 17.13 18.77
N TYR A 30 -16.62 16.11 18.57
CA TYR A 30 -16.99 14.71 18.82
C TYR A 30 -17.48 14.50 20.27
N ASP A 31 -18.69 13.97 20.38
CA ASP A 31 -19.26 13.46 21.63
C ASP A 31 -19.56 11.96 21.47
N ALA A 32 -19.03 11.15 22.41
CA ALA A 32 -19.24 9.70 22.43
C ALA A 32 -20.72 9.32 22.64
N ASN A 33 -21.53 10.20 23.21
CA ASN A 33 -22.96 9.99 23.42
C ASN A 33 -23.81 10.47 22.23
N SER A 34 -23.20 11.12 21.23
CA SER A 34 -23.91 11.57 20.04
C SER A 34 -24.41 10.38 19.21
N LYS A 35 -25.60 10.54 18.64
CA LYS A 35 -26.17 9.58 17.67
C LYS A 35 -25.57 9.71 16.27
N SER A 36 -24.83 10.80 16.01
CA SER A 36 -24.26 11.08 14.69
C SER A 36 -23.34 9.96 14.23
N LYS A 37 -23.53 9.57 12.97
CA LYS A 37 -22.68 8.60 12.27
C LYS A 37 -21.79 9.28 11.22
N GLU A 38 -22.02 10.55 10.96
CA GLU A 38 -21.38 11.31 9.90
C GLU A 38 -20.55 12.43 10.53
N TYR A 39 -19.27 12.47 10.20
CA TYR A 39 -18.35 13.49 10.70
C TYR A 39 -17.60 14.14 9.55
N PHE A 40 -17.08 15.34 9.79
CA PHE A 40 -16.25 16.03 8.81
C PHE A 40 -15.00 16.68 9.40
N ILE A 41 -14.01 16.87 8.53
CA ILE A 41 -12.71 17.47 8.84
C ILE A 41 -12.43 18.61 7.87
N GLU A 42 -12.07 19.76 8.43
CA GLU A 42 -11.81 21.00 7.67
C GLU A 42 -10.37 21.49 7.74
N ASP A 43 -9.58 20.95 8.67
CA ASP A 43 -8.25 21.46 8.98
C ASP A 43 -7.38 20.38 9.64
N THR A 44 -6.10 20.74 9.81
CA THR A 44 -5.08 19.89 10.45
C THR A 44 -5.44 19.53 11.89
N GLU A 45 -6.09 20.42 12.63
CA GLU A 45 -6.50 20.17 14.01
C GLU A 45 -7.63 19.13 14.09
N GLY A 46 -8.53 19.10 13.11
CA GLY A 46 -9.51 18.03 12.98
C GLY A 46 -8.87 16.66 12.71
N LEU A 47 -7.86 16.58 11.84
CA LEU A 47 -7.10 15.33 11.66
C LEU A 47 -6.35 14.91 12.94
N LYS A 48 -5.73 15.86 13.65
CA LYS A 48 -5.08 15.60 14.95
C LYS A 48 -6.08 15.12 16.00
N LYS A 49 -7.30 15.67 16.01
CA LYS A 49 -8.38 15.21 16.89
C LYS A 49 -8.82 13.79 16.56
N LEU A 50 -9.00 13.47 15.27
CA LEU A 50 -9.31 12.10 14.84
C LEU A 50 -8.25 11.12 15.35
N ARG A 51 -6.96 11.46 15.16
CA ARG A 51 -5.84 10.67 15.68
C ARG A 51 -5.95 10.42 17.18
N GLU A 52 -6.21 11.45 17.98
CA GLU A 52 -6.33 11.32 19.43
C GLU A 52 -7.49 10.40 19.84
N LEU A 53 -8.65 10.55 19.19
CA LEU A 53 -9.83 9.73 19.46
C LEU A 53 -9.58 8.26 19.11
N VAL A 54 -9.00 7.99 17.94
CA VAL A 54 -8.68 6.62 17.52
C VAL A 54 -7.62 6.03 18.43
N ASN A 55 -6.52 6.73 18.67
CA ASN A 55 -5.41 6.20 19.46
C ASN A 55 -5.78 5.98 20.94
N SER A 56 -6.86 6.61 21.43
CA SER A 56 -7.44 6.37 22.76
C SER A 56 -8.54 5.31 22.81
N GLY A 57 -8.90 4.69 21.69
CA GLY A 57 -9.80 3.52 21.63
C GLY A 57 -11.11 3.72 20.88
N THR A 58 -11.38 4.88 20.29
CA THR A 58 -12.58 5.10 19.48
C THR A 58 -12.37 4.58 18.06
N SER A 59 -12.90 3.40 17.72
CA SER A 59 -12.63 2.76 16.42
C SER A 59 -13.26 3.47 15.22
N PHE A 60 -14.39 4.17 15.42
CA PHE A 60 -15.28 4.67 14.35
C PHE A 60 -15.91 3.58 13.46
N GLU A 61 -15.94 2.31 13.88
CA GLU A 61 -16.65 1.27 13.14
C GLU A 61 -18.13 1.65 12.94
N GLY A 62 -18.61 1.57 11.70
CA GLY A 62 -19.97 1.97 11.32
C GLY A 62 -20.22 3.48 11.24
N LYS A 63 -19.17 4.31 11.31
CA LYS A 63 -19.21 5.78 11.15
C LYS A 63 -18.43 6.21 9.90
N SER A 64 -18.80 7.35 9.34
CA SER A 64 -18.18 7.96 8.17
C SER A 64 -17.54 9.30 8.53
N ILE A 65 -16.38 9.59 7.94
CA ILE A 65 -15.63 10.83 8.15
C ILE A 65 -15.21 11.37 6.80
N SER A 66 -15.65 12.59 6.47
CA SER A 66 -15.36 13.25 5.19
C SER A 66 -14.42 14.44 5.35
N VAL A 67 -13.39 14.54 4.52
CA VAL A 67 -12.55 15.74 4.43
C VAL A 67 -13.19 16.74 3.48
N THR A 68 -13.53 17.94 3.98
CA THR A 68 -14.29 18.94 3.21
C THR A 68 -13.42 20.10 2.71
N LYS A 69 -12.20 20.25 3.23
CA LYS A 69 -11.21 21.25 2.80
C LYS A 69 -9.83 20.61 2.61
N GLU A 70 -8.97 21.22 1.81
CA GLU A 70 -7.57 20.78 1.70
C GLU A 70 -6.87 20.93 3.05
N ILE A 71 -6.03 19.95 3.41
CA ILE A 71 -5.34 19.92 4.68
C ILE A 71 -3.84 19.95 4.46
N ASN A 72 -3.16 20.87 5.15
CA ASN A 72 -1.71 20.99 5.12
C ASN A 72 -1.14 20.62 6.49
N LEU A 73 -0.40 19.52 6.56
CA LEU A 73 0.24 19.02 7.80
C LEU A 73 1.53 19.77 8.16
N GLN A 74 1.89 20.80 7.40
CA GLN A 74 2.94 21.79 7.70
C GLN A 74 4.35 21.21 7.87
N ASN A 75 4.60 19.96 7.42
CA ASN A 75 5.82 19.21 7.71
C ASN A 75 6.10 19.05 9.22
N GLU A 76 5.06 19.15 10.05
CA GLU A 76 5.14 18.78 11.47
C GLU A 76 5.29 17.26 11.58
N GLU A 77 6.04 16.81 12.59
CA GLU A 77 6.22 15.38 12.84
C GLU A 77 4.87 14.72 13.12
N TRP A 78 4.49 13.78 12.25
CA TRP A 78 3.17 13.16 12.28
C TRP A 78 3.16 11.89 13.11
N ILE A 79 2.21 11.81 14.04
CA ILE A 79 1.87 10.57 14.74
C ILE A 79 0.73 9.91 13.96
N PRO A 80 0.87 8.64 13.51
CA PRO A 80 -0.15 7.98 12.71
C PRO A 80 -1.50 7.84 13.43
N ILE A 81 -2.59 7.87 12.65
CA ILE A 81 -3.94 7.57 13.12
C ILE A 81 -4.11 6.06 13.21
N GLY A 82 -4.51 5.55 14.37
CA GLY A 82 -4.70 4.13 14.60
C GLY A 82 -3.41 3.39 14.96
N THR A 83 -3.55 2.46 15.88
CA THR A 83 -2.50 1.55 16.35
C THR A 83 -3.00 0.11 16.24
N ALA A 84 -2.11 -0.88 16.32
CA ALA A 84 -2.54 -2.28 16.33
C ALA A 84 -3.51 -2.62 17.49
N ALA A 85 -3.41 -1.91 18.62
CA ALA A 85 -4.32 -2.07 19.76
C ALA A 85 -5.65 -1.32 19.56
N ASN A 86 -5.59 -0.13 18.93
CA ASN A 86 -6.74 0.74 18.68
C ASN A 86 -6.77 1.12 17.19
N PRO A 87 -7.24 0.21 16.31
CA PRO A 87 -7.26 0.47 14.87
C PRO A 87 -8.38 1.44 14.49
N PHE A 88 -8.18 2.20 13.41
CA PHE A 88 -9.29 2.89 12.76
C PHE A 88 -10.14 1.88 11.97
N GLY A 89 -11.46 1.94 12.12
CA GLY A 89 -12.41 1.01 11.50
C GLY A 89 -13.61 1.68 10.82
N GLY A 90 -13.58 3.00 10.64
CA GLY A 90 -14.64 3.74 9.95
C GLY A 90 -14.47 3.83 8.44
N VAL A 91 -15.33 4.62 7.82
CA VAL A 91 -15.14 5.13 6.45
C VAL A 91 -14.41 6.46 6.54
N PHE A 92 -13.27 6.58 5.86
CA PHE A 92 -12.57 7.84 5.69
C PHE A 92 -12.61 8.24 4.21
N ASP A 93 -13.41 9.26 3.89
CA ASP A 93 -13.54 9.84 2.56
C ASP A 93 -12.70 11.12 2.47
N GLY A 94 -11.68 11.12 1.62
CA GLY A 94 -10.84 12.29 1.38
C GLY A 94 -11.54 13.42 0.63
N GLY A 95 -12.75 13.20 0.09
CA GLY A 95 -13.53 14.23 -0.60
C GLY A 95 -12.82 14.84 -1.81
N ASP A 96 -11.89 14.07 -2.43
CA ASP A 96 -10.94 14.53 -3.44
C ASP A 96 -10.06 15.73 -3.03
N LYS A 97 -9.99 16.01 -1.73
CA LYS A 97 -9.11 17.03 -1.16
C LYS A 97 -7.70 16.46 -0.98
N LYS A 98 -6.73 17.38 -1.03
CA LYS A 98 -5.33 17.06 -0.83
C LYS A 98 -4.99 17.08 0.65
N ILE A 99 -4.26 16.07 1.10
CA ILE A 99 -3.57 16.07 2.39
C ILE A 99 -2.07 16.21 2.09
N THR A 100 -1.51 17.38 2.36
CA THR A 100 -0.15 17.73 1.93
C THR A 100 0.85 17.82 3.08
N ASN A 101 2.15 17.68 2.78
CA ASN A 101 3.23 17.95 3.73
C ASN A 101 3.21 17.02 4.94
N LEU A 102 2.83 15.76 4.72
CA LEU A 102 3.00 14.66 5.69
C LEU A 102 4.50 14.45 5.93
N LYS A 103 4.96 14.60 7.17
CA LYS A 103 6.32 14.29 7.58
C LYS A 103 6.30 13.23 8.68
N ILE A 104 7.03 12.14 8.48
CA ILE A 104 7.35 11.18 9.53
C ILE A 104 8.83 10.87 9.46
N GLU A 105 9.53 10.97 10.59
CA GLU A 105 10.94 10.60 10.73
C GLU A 105 11.11 9.81 12.03
N THR A 106 11.28 8.49 11.93
CA THR A 106 11.19 7.62 13.10
C THR A 106 12.17 6.44 13.05
N SER A 107 12.62 6.05 14.24
CA SER A 107 13.36 4.80 14.46
C SER A 107 12.62 3.79 15.34
N SER A 108 11.46 4.18 15.87
CA SER A 108 10.79 3.47 16.96
C SER A 108 9.37 3.00 16.63
N LEU A 109 8.73 3.58 15.60
CA LEU A 109 7.40 3.16 15.16
C LEU A 109 7.48 1.92 14.27
N GLU A 110 6.51 1.03 14.45
CA GLU A 110 6.36 -0.17 13.60
C GLU A 110 5.47 0.11 12.39
N TYR A 111 4.38 0.85 12.59
CA TYR A 111 3.38 1.10 11.55
C TYR A 111 3.37 2.58 11.20
N ILE A 112 3.77 2.91 9.97
CA ILE A 112 3.99 4.28 9.53
C ILE A 112 3.20 4.60 8.26
N GLY A 113 2.57 5.77 8.28
CA GLY A 113 1.69 6.32 7.25
C GLY A 113 0.80 7.42 7.85
N LEU A 114 -0.10 7.99 7.05
CA LEU A 114 -1.17 8.85 7.59
C LEU A 114 -1.95 8.11 8.69
N PHE A 115 -2.27 6.84 8.42
CA PHE A 115 -2.75 5.86 9.38
C PHE A 115 -1.65 4.86 9.73
N GLY A 116 -1.56 4.49 11.00
CA GLY A 116 -0.68 3.41 11.44
C GLY A 116 -1.33 2.07 11.14
N TYR A 117 -2.51 1.86 11.71
CA TYR A 117 -3.24 0.60 11.59
C TYR A 117 -4.73 0.85 11.34
N ILE A 118 -5.28 0.14 10.35
CA ILE A 118 -6.73 0.12 10.07
C ILE A 118 -7.27 -1.31 10.10
N LYS A 119 -8.51 -1.48 10.54
CA LYS A 119 -9.19 -2.77 10.56
C LYS A 119 -10.67 -2.59 10.24
N LYS A 120 -11.18 -3.34 9.25
CA LYS A 120 -12.58 -3.22 8.76
C LYS A 120 -12.95 -1.80 8.29
N ALA A 121 -11.96 -1.05 7.83
CA ALA A 121 -12.13 0.33 7.39
C ALA A 121 -12.35 0.41 5.88
N THR A 122 -12.93 1.52 5.42
CA THR A 122 -12.91 1.92 4.01
C THR A 122 -12.18 3.24 3.89
N ILE A 123 -11.11 3.27 3.09
CA ILE A 123 -10.38 4.49 2.76
C ILE A 123 -10.70 4.82 1.31
N GLN A 124 -11.28 5.99 1.05
CA GLN A 124 -11.68 6.36 -0.31
C GLN A 124 -11.35 7.81 -0.66
N ASN A 125 -11.04 8.06 -1.93
CA ASN A 125 -10.77 9.41 -2.47
C ASN A 125 -9.68 10.20 -1.72
N VAL A 126 -8.71 9.50 -1.11
CA VAL A 126 -7.61 10.11 -0.34
C VAL A 126 -6.38 10.25 -1.22
N LYS A 127 -5.78 11.45 -1.24
CA LYS A 127 -4.52 11.71 -1.93
C LYS A 127 -3.54 12.41 -0.98
N THR A 128 -2.41 11.75 -0.68
CA THR A 128 -1.29 12.37 0.04
C THR A 128 -0.29 12.98 -0.94
N GLU A 129 0.10 14.24 -0.70
CA GLU A 129 1.04 14.95 -1.57
C GLU A 129 2.19 15.66 -0.84
N LYS A 130 3.33 15.82 -1.53
CA LYS A 130 4.45 16.68 -1.11
C LYS A 130 4.89 16.44 0.34
N GLY A 131 5.35 15.25 0.67
CA GLY A 131 5.82 14.91 2.03
C GLY A 131 6.95 13.91 2.01
N SER A 132 7.40 13.51 3.21
CA SER A 132 8.41 12.46 3.40
C SER A 132 8.03 11.51 4.54
N ILE A 133 8.27 10.22 4.33
CA ILE A 133 8.23 9.19 5.37
C ILE A 133 9.61 8.54 5.42
N GLU A 134 10.26 8.64 6.57
CA GLU A 134 11.58 8.07 6.83
C GLU A 134 11.50 7.13 8.05
N GLY A 135 11.62 5.83 7.80
CA GLY A 135 11.60 4.79 8.84
C GLY A 135 12.94 4.08 8.92
N ASN A 136 13.65 4.19 10.05
CA ASN A 136 14.96 3.58 10.24
C ASN A 136 15.05 2.80 11.56
N THR A 137 14.94 1.47 11.51
CA THR A 137 14.92 0.65 12.73
C THR A 137 15.93 -0.50 12.70
N SER A 138 16.30 -0.98 13.88
CA SER A 138 17.16 -2.15 14.09
C SER A 138 16.59 -3.16 15.09
N GLU A 139 15.40 -2.89 15.64
CA GLU A 139 14.84 -3.64 16.77
C GLU A 139 13.42 -4.17 16.52
N LYS A 140 12.74 -3.64 15.51
CA LYS A 140 11.33 -3.89 15.24
C LYS A 140 11.06 -4.16 13.77
N ASN A 141 9.91 -4.78 13.50
CA ASN A 141 9.36 -4.80 12.15
C ASN A 141 8.93 -3.40 11.76
N LEU A 142 9.02 -3.11 10.47
CA LEU A 142 8.67 -1.83 9.88
C LEU A 142 7.63 -2.06 8.78
N TYR A 143 6.49 -1.41 8.89
CA TYR A 143 5.39 -1.44 7.94
C TYR A 143 5.12 -0.01 7.51
N ALA A 144 5.66 0.39 6.36
CA ALA A 144 5.61 1.75 5.86
C ALA A 144 4.72 1.84 4.62
N GLY A 145 3.73 2.73 4.67
CA GLY A 145 2.89 3.10 3.55
C GLY A 145 2.68 4.60 3.49
N GLY A 146 2.54 5.18 2.30
CA GLY A 146 2.20 6.59 2.14
C GLY A 146 0.85 6.97 2.75
N LEU A 147 -0.06 5.98 2.85
CA LEU A 147 -1.36 6.12 3.52
C LEU A 147 -1.45 5.31 4.80
N VAL A 148 -1.06 4.03 4.78
CA VAL A 148 -1.33 3.10 5.89
C VAL A 148 -0.12 2.22 6.18
N GLY A 149 0.26 2.09 7.45
CA GLY A 149 1.28 1.11 7.84
C GLY A 149 0.80 -0.32 7.61
N CYS A 150 -0.32 -0.71 8.23
CA CYS A 150 -0.95 -2.03 8.03
C CYS A 150 -2.47 -1.96 7.96
N ALA A 151 -3.05 -2.74 7.04
CA ALA A 151 -4.50 -2.82 6.82
C ALA A 151 -5.00 -4.25 7.00
N GLU A 152 -6.09 -4.40 7.77
CA GLU A 152 -6.76 -5.69 8.00
C GLU A 152 -8.23 -5.62 7.59
N GLU A 153 -8.71 -6.57 6.79
CA GLU A 153 -10.13 -6.68 6.40
C GLU A 153 -10.73 -5.36 5.83
N SER A 154 -9.92 -4.56 5.14
CA SER A 154 -10.26 -3.18 4.74
C SER A 154 -10.38 -3.01 3.22
N LYS A 155 -10.82 -1.82 2.79
CA LYS A 155 -11.00 -1.47 1.38
C LYS A 155 -10.35 -0.13 1.04
N PHE A 156 -9.78 -0.05 -0.16
CA PHE A 156 -9.17 1.16 -0.70
C PHE A 156 -9.76 1.46 -2.08
N VAL A 157 -10.29 2.66 -2.28
CA VAL A 157 -10.94 3.08 -3.53
C VAL A 157 -10.47 4.48 -3.92
N ASN A 158 -9.95 4.64 -5.14
CA ASN A 158 -9.51 5.95 -5.65
C ASN A 158 -8.43 6.64 -4.78
N CYS A 159 -7.55 5.85 -4.16
CA CYS A 159 -6.50 6.35 -3.28
C CYS A 159 -5.21 6.65 -4.06
N GLY A 160 -4.48 7.68 -3.66
CA GLY A 160 -3.23 8.12 -4.30
C GLY A 160 -2.15 8.52 -3.29
N ASN A 161 -0.89 8.27 -3.63
CA ASN A 161 0.28 8.77 -2.89
C ASN A 161 1.32 9.41 -3.82
N THR A 162 1.84 10.57 -3.41
CA THR A 162 3.06 11.17 -4.00
C THR A 162 4.14 11.49 -2.97
N VAL A 163 3.94 11.11 -1.70
CA VAL A 163 4.94 11.22 -0.63
C VAL A 163 6.10 10.25 -0.90
N SER A 164 7.33 10.72 -0.74
CA SER A 164 8.52 9.87 -0.84
C SER A 164 8.67 9.01 0.42
N ILE A 165 8.97 7.73 0.25
CA ILE A 165 9.12 6.77 1.34
C ILE A 165 10.54 6.22 1.32
N VAL A 166 11.27 6.44 2.40
CA VAL A 166 12.60 5.89 2.61
C VAL A 166 12.59 5.00 3.84
N THR A 167 12.94 3.73 3.66
CA THR A 167 13.04 2.78 4.77
C THR A 167 14.42 2.16 4.80
N LEU A 168 15.03 2.16 5.99
CA LEU A 168 16.28 1.46 6.25
C LEU A 168 16.09 0.52 7.44
N ASN A 169 16.53 -0.72 7.28
CA ASN A 169 16.51 -1.67 8.36
C ASN A 169 17.88 -2.31 8.57
N SER A 170 18.40 -2.14 9.79
CA SER A 170 19.59 -2.84 10.26
C SER A 170 19.18 -4.15 10.91
N ILE A 171 19.25 -5.25 10.16
CA ILE A 171 18.82 -6.57 10.61
C ILE A 171 19.92 -7.19 11.48
N ILE A 172 19.67 -7.20 12.79
CA ILE A 172 20.58 -7.76 13.80
C ILE A 172 20.13 -9.17 14.25
N ASP A 173 18.82 -9.47 14.22
CA ASP A 173 18.22 -10.78 14.55
C ASP A 173 17.31 -11.26 13.41
N ALA A 174 17.45 -12.50 12.94
CA ALA A 174 16.64 -13.08 11.86
C ALA A 174 15.16 -13.28 12.21
N ARG A 175 14.82 -13.25 13.50
CA ARG A 175 13.47 -13.47 14.02
C ARG A 175 12.68 -12.18 14.18
N LYS A 176 13.32 -11.03 14.01
CA LYS A 176 12.72 -9.69 14.13
C LYS A 176 13.20 -8.85 12.95
N ASN A 177 12.56 -7.70 12.73
CA ASN A 177 12.98 -6.72 11.74
C ASN A 177 12.68 -7.12 10.30
N GLU A 178 11.41 -7.42 10.02
CA GLU A 178 10.91 -7.43 8.65
C GLU A 178 10.60 -6.01 8.20
N THR A 179 10.84 -5.66 6.93
CA THR A 179 10.46 -4.34 6.39
C THR A 179 9.53 -4.50 5.21
N HIS A 180 8.32 -3.99 5.37
CA HIS A 180 7.29 -4.01 4.36
C HIS A 180 7.04 -2.56 3.95
N THR A 181 7.41 -2.22 2.72
CA THR A 181 7.34 -0.85 2.22
C THR A 181 6.45 -0.83 1.00
N GLY A 182 5.30 -0.17 1.11
CA GLY A 182 4.39 0.06 0.00
C GLY A 182 4.25 1.55 -0.29
N GLY A 183 3.97 1.93 -1.53
CA GLY A 183 3.63 3.33 -1.83
C GLY A 183 2.34 3.78 -1.14
N LEU A 184 1.36 2.89 -0.99
CA LEU A 184 0.14 3.15 -0.22
C LEU A 184 0.15 2.45 1.12
N VAL A 185 0.44 1.15 1.14
CA VAL A 185 0.27 0.31 2.34
C VAL A 185 1.48 -0.57 2.59
N GLY A 186 2.03 -0.56 3.80
CA GLY A 186 3.14 -1.45 4.15
C GLY A 186 2.75 -2.92 4.09
N CYS A 187 1.73 -3.31 4.86
CA CYS A 187 1.23 -4.69 4.93
C CYS A 187 -0.30 -4.79 4.84
N VAL A 188 -0.79 -5.85 4.19
CA VAL A 188 -2.20 -6.14 4.01
C VAL A 188 -2.53 -7.55 4.52
N LYS A 189 -3.50 -7.61 5.41
CA LYS A 189 -4.15 -8.83 5.89
C LYS A 189 -5.59 -8.85 5.38
N LYS A 190 -5.81 -9.42 4.18
CA LYS A 190 -7.12 -9.50 3.53
C LYS A 190 -7.73 -8.12 3.24
N SER A 191 -7.35 -7.48 2.14
CA SER A 191 -7.96 -6.20 1.75
C SER A 191 -8.02 -6.02 0.24
N ASP A 192 -8.94 -5.17 -0.21
CA ASP A 192 -9.20 -4.92 -1.63
C ASP A 192 -8.80 -3.49 -2.03
N PHE A 193 -8.20 -3.37 -3.21
CA PHE A 193 -7.72 -2.11 -3.78
C PHE A 193 -8.30 -1.92 -5.17
N THR A 194 -8.98 -0.80 -5.39
CA THR A 194 -9.56 -0.44 -6.69
C THR A 194 -9.14 0.97 -7.08
N ASN A 195 -8.62 1.12 -8.30
CA ASN A 195 -8.22 2.41 -8.86
C ASN A 195 -7.25 3.19 -7.93
N CYS A 196 -6.27 2.48 -7.39
CA CYS A 196 -5.27 3.04 -6.49
C CYS A 196 -3.97 3.36 -7.21
N SER A 197 -3.30 4.45 -6.87
CA SER A 197 -2.04 4.83 -7.52
C SER A 197 -0.94 5.28 -6.57
N ASN A 198 0.31 5.02 -6.97
CA ASN A 198 1.49 5.58 -6.32
C ASN A 198 2.38 6.27 -7.35
N ASN A 199 2.72 7.52 -7.09
CA ASN A 199 3.72 8.30 -7.81
C ASN A 199 4.87 8.78 -6.90
N GLY A 200 4.83 8.44 -5.61
CA GLY A 200 5.91 8.71 -4.67
C GLY A 200 7.07 7.73 -4.90
N ASN A 201 8.30 8.23 -4.84
CA ASN A 201 9.48 7.37 -4.90
C ASN A 201 9.62 6.53 -3.63
N ILE A 202 10.05 5.29 -3.79
CA ILE A 202 10.24 4.33 -2.71
C ILE A 202 11.70 3.88 -2.72
N THR A 203 12.40 4.16 -1.64
CA THR A 203 13.76 3.69 -1.40
C THR A 203 13.73 2.78 -0.17
N SER A 204 13.74 1.47 -0.37
CA SER A 204 13.71 0.50 0.71
C SER A 204 15.03 -0.26 0.75
N SER A 205 15.72 -0.23 1.88
CA SER A 205 17.05 -0.82 2.02
C SER A 205 17.17 -1.67 3.28
N SER A 206 18.01 -2.69 3.23
CA SER A 206 18.37 -3.48 4.40
C SER A 206 19.87 -3.71 4.49
N GLU A 207 20.37 -3.72 5.72
CA GLU A 207 21.75 -4.03 6.10
C GLU A 207 21.70 -5.17 7.11
N ALA A 208 22.28 -6.34 6.80
CA ALA A 208 22.38 -7.44 7.75
C ALA A 208 23.81 -7.61 8.25
N GLN A 209 23.96 -7.81 9.56
CA GLN A 209 25.26 -8.15 10.19
C GLN A 209 25.66 -9.63 10.01
N LYS A 210 24.73 -10.49 9.54
CA LYS A 210 24.91 -11.94 9.36
C LYS A 210 24.21 -12.41 8.09
N ASN A 211 24.40 -13.68 7.73
CA ASN A 211 23.68 -14.38 6.65
C ASN A 211 22.17 -14.53 6.97
N LEU A 212 21.40 -13.43 6.96
CA LEU A 212 19.96 -13.42 7.26
C LEU A 212 19.12 -13.20 5.98
N THR A 213 17.90 -13.72 5.93
CA THR A 213 16.96 -13.53 4.81
C THR A 213 16.00 -12.39 5.11
N HIS A 214 15.75 -11.50 4.15
CA HIS A 214 14.72 -10.49 4.27
C HIS A 214 13.36 -11.17 4.10
N LYS A 215 12.46 -10.94 5.05
CA LYS A 215 11.12 -11.55 5.03
C LYS A 215 10.02 -10.57 4.61
N GLY A 216 10.35 -9.28 4.59
CA GLY A 216 9.48 -8.23 4.12
C GLY A 216 9.41 -8.15 2.60
N GLY A 217 8.76 -7.10 2.10
CA GLY A 217 8.61 -6.88 0.67
C GLY A 217 8.45 -5.40 0.34
N THR A 218 8.93 -5.01 -0.84
CA THR A 218 8.82 -3.63 -1.33
C THR A 218 7.93 -3.57 -2.55
N GLY A 219 6.81 -2.85 -2.48
CA GLY A 219 5.86 -2.72 -3.58
C GLY A 219 5.54 -1.28 -3.92
N GLY A 220 5.29 -1.00 -5.20
CA GLY A 220 4.83 0.33 -5.59
C GLY A 220 3.49 0.71 -4.97
N ILE A 221 2.60 -0.26 -4.73
CA ILE A 221 1.33 -0.03 -4.00
C ILE A 221 1.40 -0.65 -2.61
N VAL A 222 1.76 -1.94 -2.51
CA VAL A 222 1.78 -2.67 -1.23
C VAL A 222 3.06 -3.45 -1.01
N GLY A 223 3.68 -3.32 0.17
CA GLY A 223 4.88 -4.07 0.51
C GLY A 223 4.64 -5.58 0.59
N SER A 224 3.66 -6.02 1.39
CA SER A 224 3.28 -7.43 1.50
C SER A 224 1.79 -7.67 1.70
N VAL A 225 1.30 -8.79 1.18
CA VAL A 225 -0.12 -9.14 1.18
C VAL A 225 -0.28 -10.60 1.60
N GLU A 226 -1.13 -10.88 2.59
CA GLU A 226 -1.51 -12.24 2.99
C GLU A 226 -2.67 -12.81 2.17
N GLU A 227 -3.63 -11.95 1.86
CA GLU A 227 -4.79 -12.18 1.00
C GLU A 227 -5.26 -10.79 0.52
N GLY A 228 -5.74 -10.68 -0.71
CA GLY A 228 -6.27 -9.41 -1.21
C GLY A 228 -6.41 -9.37 -2.72
N SER A 229 -7.18 -8.38 -3.18
CA SER A 229 -7.38 -8.13 -4.61
C SER A 229 -6.94 -6.72 -5.00
N PHE A 230 -6.35 -6.61 -6.20
CA PHE A 230 -5.88 -5.35 -6.76
C PHE A 230 -6.45 -5.21 -8.16
N THR A 231 -7.22 -4.15 -8.39
CA THR A 231 -7.89 -3.89 -9.65
C THR A 231 -7.60 -2.48 -10.11
N ASP A 232 -7.09 -2.33 -11.34
CA ASP A 232 -6.81 -1.04 -11.95
C ASP A 232 -5.83 -0.17 -11.13
N CYS A 233 -4.90 -0.81 -10.42
CA CYS A 233 -3.87 -0.14 -9.63
C CYS A 233 -2.62 0.20 -10.45
N ILE A 234 -2.03 1.39 -10.23
CA ILE A 234 -0.92 1.90 -11.04
C ILE A 234 0.22 2.44 -10.18
N ASN A 235 1.44 1.96 -10.41
CA ASN A 235 2.64 2.59 -9.86
C ASN A 235 3.40 3.34 -10.96
N THR A 236 3.70 4.62 -10.75
CA THR A 236 4.64 5.42 -11.56
C THR A 236 5.87 5.83 -10.77
N GLY A 237 5.83 5.72 -9.44
CA GLY A 237 6.96 6.01 -8.56
C GLY A 237 8.12 5.06 -8.79
N ARG A 238 9.35 5.58 -8.71
CA ARG A 238 10.57 4.76 -8.78
C ARG A 238 10.70 3.91 -7.52
N ILE A 239 11.11 2.65 -7.69
CA ILE A 239 11.40 1.72 -6.60
C ILE A 239 12.89 1.39 -6.62
N GLU A 240 13.59 1.64 -5.52
CA GLU A 240 15.02 1.38 -5.42
C GLU A 240 15.49 0.89 -4.04
N GLY A 241 16.73 0.40 -3.99
CA GLY A 241 17.40 -0.05 -2.77
C GLY A 241 17.73 -1.55 -2.79
N GLY A 242 17.24 -2.30 -1.80
CA GLY A 242 17.60 -3.69 -1.56
C GLY A 242 18.70 -3.87 -0.51
N TRP A 243 19.49 -4.92 -0.66
CA TRP A 243 20.63 -5.18 0.21
C TRP A 243 21.76 -4.20 -0.05
N LYS A 244 22.22 -3.52 1.01
CA LYS A 244 23.38 -2.62 0.94
C LYS A 244 24.72 -3.35 1.01
N THR A 245 24.75 -4.59 1.52
CA THR A 245 25.96 -5.42 1.57
C THR A 245 25.85 -6.57 0.57
N GLU A 246 26.86 -6.71 -0.29
CA GLU A 246 26.87 -7.72 -1.37
C GLU A 246 27.25 -9.13 -0.89
N LYS A 247 27.59 -9.32 0.39
CA LYS A 247 27.97 -10.62 0.95
C LYS A 247 26.73 -11.51 1.07
N SER A 248 26.41 -12.20 -0.03
CA SER A 248 25.24 -13.04 -0.30
C SER A 248 23.95 -12.25 -0.51
N ILE A 249 23.69 -11.85 -1.76
CA ILE A 249 22.39 -11.30 -2.18
C ILE A 249 21.34 -12.39 -1.97
N LYS A 250 20.30 -12.08 -1.18
CA LYS A 250 19.23 -12.99 -0.76
C LYS A 250 17.87 -12.48 -1.18
N ASP A 251 16.83 -13.23 -0.81
CA ASP A 251 15.44 -12.78 -0.87
C ASP A 251 15.36 -11.31 -0.44
N TYR A 252 14.82 -10.49 -1.34
CA TYR A 252 14.38 -9.12 -1.10
C TYR A 252 13.21 -8.88 -2.06
N PRO A 253 12.04 -9.50 -1.80
CA PRO A 253 10.93 -9.46 -2.75
C PRO A 253 10.50 -8.03 -3.07
N SER A 254 10.63 -7.64 -4.34
CA SER A 254 10.20 -6.32 -4.79
C SER A 254 9.38 -6.39 -6.06
N GLY A 255 8.30 -5.61 -6.12
CA GLY A 255 7.40 -5.57 -7.25
C GLY A 255 6.90 -4.18 -7.56
N GLY A 256 6.62 -3.90 -8.83
CA GLY A 256 6.04 -2.62 -9.24
C GLY A 256 4.67 -2.33 -8.59
N ILE A 257 3.90 -3.36 -8.25
CA ILE A 257 2.61 -3.21 -7.53
C ILE A 257 2.70 -3.81 -6.14
N VAL A 258 3.09 -5.08 -6.03
CA VAL A 258 3.19 -5.79 -4.75
C VAL A 258 4.58 -6.39 -4.55
N GLY A 259 5.22 -6.15 -3.40
CA GLY A 259 6.51 -6.77 -3.11
C GLY A 259 6.40 -8.28 -2.95
N LYS A 260 5.57 -8.71 -2.00
CA LYS A 260 5.29 -10.12 -1.70
C LYS A 260 3.78 -10.35 -1.61
N ILE A 261 3.27 -11.37 -2.29
CA ILE A 261 1.85 -11.70 -2.26
C ILE A 261 1.61 -13.16 -1.92
N LYS A 262 0.68 -13.38 -1.00
CA LYS A 262 0.10 -14.68 -0.69
C LYS A 262 -1.37 -14.68 -1.09
N ASN A 263 -1.83 -15.74 -1.76
CA ASN A 263 -3.24 -15.96 -2.12
C ASN A 263 -3.97 -14.74 -2.73
N GLY A 264 -3.33 -13.99 -3.63
CA GLY A 264 -3.87 -12.72 -4.13
C GLY A 264 -4.32 -12.74 -5.59
N LEU A 265 -5.12 -11.74 -5.95
CA LEU A 265 -5.59 -11.47 -7.31
C LEU A 265 -5.10 -10.09 -7.76
N LEU A 266 -4.42 -10.02 -8.90
CA LEU A 266 -4.11 -8.78 -9.58
C LEU A 266 -4.77 -8.77 -10.95
N SER A 267 -5.53 -7.72 -11.23
CA SER A 267 -6.26 -7.52 -12.48
C SER A 267 -6.00 -6.12 -13.02
N ARG A 268 -5.55 -6.02 -14.27
CA ARG A 268 -5.34 -4.75 -14.99
C ARG A 268 -4.39 -3.75 -14.29
N CYS A 269 -3.55 -4.24 -13.37
CA CYS A 269 -2.55 -3.41 -12.70
C CYS A 269 -1.36 -3.07 -13.62
N GLN A 270 -0.77 -1.89 -13.43
CA GLN A 270 0.33 -1.42 -14.28
C GLN A 270 1.48 -0.84 -13.47
N ASN A 271 2.69 -1.32 -13.72
CA ASN A 271 3.89 -0.64 -13.26
C ASN A 271 4.48 0.18 -14.41
N ASN A 272 4.64 1.48 -14.21
CA ASN A 272 5.29 2.42 -15.10
C ASN A 272 6.61 2.95 -14.49
N GLY A 273 6.81 2.79 -13.17
CA GLY A 273 8.01 3.21 -12.47
C GLY A 273 9.18 2.26 -12.69
N THR A 274 10.40 2.80 -12.69
CA THR A 274 11.62 1.98 -12.78
C THR A 274 11.85 1.23 -11.47
N ILE A 275 12.35 0.00 -11.57
CA ILE A 275 12.73 -0.84 -10.43
C ILE A 275 14.25 -1.05 -10.47
N HIS A 276 14.98 -0.55 -9.48
CA HIS A 276 16.43 -0.71 -9.35
C HIS A 276 16.80 -1.32 -7.98
N ILE A 277 16.94 -2.64 -7.90
CA ILE A 277 17.07 -3.37 -6.62
C ILE A 277 18.29 -4.27 -6.60
N THR A 278 19.03 -4.27 -5.48
CA THR A 278 19.99 -5.31 -5.15
C THR A 278 19.30 -6.40 -4.33
N GLY A 279 18.99 -7.55 -4.91
CA GLY A 279 18.13 -8.54 -4.24
C GLY A 279 17.71 -9.73 -5.10
N GLN A 280 16.88 -10.58 -4.52
CA GLN A 280 16.26 -11.70 -5.22
C GLN A 280 14.73 -11.64 -5.17
N ASN A 281 14.08 -12.22 -6.19
CA ASN A 281 12.63 -12.26 -6.39
C ASN A 281 12.07 -10.89 -6.76
N ILE A 282 12.48 -10.38 -7.92
CA ILE A 282 12.10 -9.05 -8.39
C ILE A 282 11.19 -9.18 -9.61
N GLY A 283 10.01 -8.58 -9.55
CA GLY A 283 9.07 -8.60 -10.66
C GLY A 283 8.64 -7.21 -11.08
N GLY A 284 8.35 -7.02 -12.37
CA GLY A 284 7.73 -5.78 -12.83
C GLY A 284 6.36 -5.50 -12.19
N ILE A 285 5.63 -6.53 -11.77
CA ILE A 285 4.33 -6.40 -11.07
C ILE A 285 4.39 -6.93 -9.64
N ALA A 286 4.84 -8.18 -9.45
CA ALA A 286 4.99 -8.79 -8.13
C ALA A 286 6.38 -9.41 -7.93
N GLY A 287 7.00 -9.17 -6.78
CA GLY A 287 8.32 -9.75 -6.49
C GLY A 287 8.25 -11.25 -6.28
N LYS A 288 7.54 -11.67 -5.22
CA LYS A 288 7.36 -13.07 -4.86
C LYS A 288 5.88 -13.41 -4.67
N SER A 289 5.45 -14.54 -5.22
CA SER A 289 4.13 -15.11 -4.99
C SER A 289 4.23 -16.44 -4.24
N GLU A 290 3.54 -16.52 -3.10
CA GLU A 290 3.41 -17.70 -2.24
C GLU A 290 1.94 -18.11 -2.16
N VAL A 291 1.65 -19.36 -1.80
CA VAL A 291 0.28 -19.87 -1.73
C VAL A 291 0.09 -20.76 -0.51
N ASP A 292 -1.10 -20.72 0.09
CA ASP A 292 -1.54 -21.78 0.99
C ASP A 292 -2.41 -22.78 0.23
N GLN A 293 -2.31 -24.06 0.60
CA GLN A 293 -3.20 -25.12 0.13
C GLN A 293 -3.30 -25.21 -1.40
N ASP A 294 -2.22 -24.86 -2.11
CA ASP A 294 -2.11 -24.84 -3.57
C ASP A 294 -3.15 -23.96 -4.30
N LYS A 295 -3.76 -22.99 -3.61
CA LYS A 295 -4.63 -21.99 -4.26
C LYS A 295 -3.77 -21.00 -5.07
N PRO A 296 -3.84 -20.99 -6.42
CA PRO A 296 -2.96 -20.15 -7.22
C PRO A 296 -3.18 -18.66 -6.94
N ALA A 297 -2.11 -17.88 -6.95
CA ALA A 297 -2.23 -16.43 -7.12
C ALA A 297 -2.54 -16.12 -8.59
N LEU A 298 -3.47 -15.21 -8.82
CA LEU A 298 -4.02 -14.92 -10.14
C LEU A 298 -3.52 -13.57 -10.64
N PHE A 299 -2.96 -13.54 -11.85
CA PHE A 299 -2.51 -12.33 -12.51
C PHE A 299 -3.18 -12.25 -13.88
N SER A 300 -3.97 -11.21 -14.09
CA SER A 300 -4.76 -11.02 -15.31
C SER A 300 -4.57 -9.62 -15.87
N GLU A 301 -4.23 -9.52 -17.15
CA GLU A 301 -4.15 -8.24 -17.88
C GLU A 301 -3.16 -7.22 -17.26
N CYS A 302 -2.19 -7.69 -16.46
CA CYS A 302 -1.20 -6.84 -15.82
C CYS A 302 -0.11 -6.43 -16.81
N LYS A 303 0.42 -5.20 -16.69
CA LYS A 303 1.44 -4.69 -17.61
C LYS A 303 2.61 -4.05 -16.87
N ASN A 304 3.81 -4.59 -17.07
CA ASN A 304 5.02 -3.87 -16.73
C ASN A 304 5.49 -3.01 -17.91
N LYS A 305 5.56 -1.70 -17.68
CA LYS A 305 6.04 -0.64 -18.57
C LYS A 305 7.21 0.14 -17.96
N GLY A 306 7.66 -0.24 -16.76
CA GLY A 306 8.86 0.27 -16.12
C GLY A 306 10.06 -0.64 -16.40
N GLU A 307 11.25 -0.05 -16.53
CA GLU A 307 12.49 -0.82 -16.63
C GLU A 307 12.78 -1.54 -15.32
N VAL A 308 13.27 -2.78 -15.41
CA VAL A 308 13.64 -3.62 -14.25
C VAL A 308 15.13 -3.89 -14.32
N ASP A 309 15.91 -3.27 -13.44
CA ASP A 309 17.36 -3.40 -13.35
C ASP A 309 17.75 -3.95 -11.98
N VAL A 310 18.30 -5.16 -11.96
CA VAL A 310 18.49 -5.92 -10.72
C VAL A 310 19.91 -6.42 -10.60
N LYS A 311 20.54 -6.14 -9.46
CA LYS A 311 21.74 -6.85 -9.01
C LYS A 311 21.30 -8.07 -8.20
N GLY A 312 21.16 -9.20 -8.87
CA GLY A 312 20.75 -10.46 -8.24
C GLY A 312 19.95 -11.38 -9.15
N ARG A 313 19.02 -12.16 -8.57
CA ARG A 313 18.45 -13.36 -9.23
C ARG A 313 16.93 -13.42 -9.13
N TYR A 314 16.32 -14.27 -9.98
CA TYR A 314 14.87 -14.48 -10.06
C TYR A 314 14.16 -13.18 -10.43
N VAL A 315 14.41 -12.75 -11.68
CA VAL A 315 13.94 -11.48 -12.21
C VAL A 315 12.91 -11.74 -13.31
N GLY A 316 11.70 -11.22 -13.12
CA GLY A 316 10.59 -11.42 -14.04
C GLY A 316 9.96 -10.12 -14.50
N GLY A 317 9.45 -10.09 -15.73
CA GLY A 317 8.72 -8.93 -16.23
C GLY A 317 7.36 -8.74 -15.54
N VAL A 318 6.75 -9.81 -15.06
CA VAL A 318 5.50 -9.79 -14.29
C VAL A 318 5.77 -10.26 -12.87
N ILE A 319 6.31 -11.47 -12.69
CA ILE A 319 6.57 -12.07 -11.38
C ILE A 319 8.04 -12.46 -11.24
N GLY A 320 8.73 -12.05 -10.18
CA GLY A 320 10.10 -12.52 -9.92
C GLY A 320 10.16 -14.02 -9.68
N ARG A 321 9.48 -14.50 -8.63
CA ARG A 321 9.38 -15.92 -8.30
C ARG A 321 7.96 -16.30 -7.88
N GLY A 322 7.44 -17.40 -8.43
CA GLY A 322 6.13 -17.95 -8.09
C GLY A 322 6.19 -19.37 -7.56
N GLU A 323 5.31 -19.69 -6.61
CA GLU A 323 4.97 -21.07 -6.26
C GLU A 323 3.95 -21.66 -7.24
N THR A 324 2.66 -21.43 -6.98
CA THR A 324 1.54 -21.79 -7.85
C THR A 324 0.90 -20.50 -8.33
N VAL A 325 1.01 -20.20 -9.63
CA VAL A 325 0.48 -18.97 -10.22
C VAL A 325 -0.28 -19.26 -11.51
N ASP A 326 -1.33 -18.49 -11.77
CA ASP A 326 -1.99 -18.43 -13.06
C ASP A 326 -1.84 -17.02 -13.63
N ILE A 327 -1.14 -16.93 -14.76
CA ILE A 327 -0.84 -15.68 -15.47
C ILE A 327 -1.57 -15.70 -16.79
N THR A 328 -2.48 -14.75 -17.02
CA THR A 328 -3.26 -14.65 -18.25
C THR A 328 -3.21 -13.22 -18.81
N ALA A 329 -2.95 -13.08 -20.10
CA ALA A 329 -2.97 -11.78 -20.79
C ALA A 329 -2.02 -10.73 -20.20
N CYS A 330 -0.92 -11.13 -19.54
CA CYS A 330 0.02 -10.20 -18.94
C CYS A 330 1.16 -9.85 -19.89
N GLU A 331 1.66 -8.62 -19.80
CA GLU A 331 2.72 -8.13 -20.66
C GLU A 331 3.90 -7.53 -19.90
N ASN A 332 5.10 -7.82 -20.37
CA ASN A 332 6.27 -6.98 -20.10
C ASN A 332 6.62 -6.17 -21.35
N GLN A 333 6.77 -4.85 -21.21
CA GLN A 333 7.01 -3.92 -22.32
C GLN A 333 8.38 -3.22 -22.25
N LYS A 334 9.16 -3.46 -21.20
CA LYS A 334 10.46 -2.82 -20.98
C LYS A 334 11.56 -3.82 -20.69
N ASN A 335 12.80 -3.35 -20.80
CA ASN A 335 13.98 -4.17 -20.60
C ASN A 335 14.06 -4.68 -19.17
N ILE A 336 14.62 -5.88 -19.06
CA ILE A 336 14.90 -6.55 -17.80
C ILE A 336 16.39 -6.87 -17.77
N GLN A 337 17.07 -6.48 -16.70
CA GLN A 337 18.45 -6.80 -16.42
C GLN A 337 18.56 -7.53 -15.07
N GLY A 338 19.36 -8.58 -15.02
CA GLY A 338 19.58 -9.41 -13.83
C GLY A 338 20.86 -10.25 -13.96
N GLU A 339 21.26 -10.99 -12.93
CA GLU A 339 22.47 -11.83 -12.96
C GLU A 339 22.20 -13.31 -13.26
N SER A 340 20.99 -13.82 -13.00
CA SER A 340 20.55 -15.18 -13.38
C SER A 340 19.06 -15.39 -13.11
N TYR A 341 18.48 -16.42 -13.74
CA TYR A 341 17.04 -16.72 -13.68
C TYR A 341 16.19 -15.51 -14.08
N ILE A 342 16.40 -15.06 -15.32
CA ILE A 342 15.75 -13.89 -15.91
C ILE A 342 14.71 -14.38 -16.90
N GLY A 343 13.46 -13.99 -16.70
CA GLY A 343 12.38 -14.33 -17.61
C GLY A 343 11.51 -13.13 -17.97
N GLY A 344 11.11 -13.06 -19.23
CA GLY A 344 10.29 -11.95 -19.73
C GLY A 344 8.92 -11.84 -19.06
N ILE A 345 8.39 -12.93 -18.49
CA ILE A 345 7.14 -12.94 -17.71
C ILE A 345 7.42 -13.35 -16.27
N ILE A 346 8.09 -14.49 -16.08
CA ILE A 346 8.41 -15.03 -14.76
C ILE A 346 9.87 -15.44 -14.65
N GLY A 347 10.54 -15.11 -13.54
CA GLY A 347 11.95 -15.46 -13.32
C GLY A 347 12.15 -16.91 -12.86
N ASP A 348 11.34 -17.38 -11.91
CA ASP A 348 11.38 -18.76 -11.39
C ASP A 348 9.99 -19.27 -11.00
N LEU A 349 9.78 -20.58 -11.16
CA LEU A 349 8.56 -21.31 -10.82
C LEU A 349 8.89 -22.58 -10.04
N SER A 350 8.27 -22.75 -8.88
CA SER A 350 8.56 -23.90 -8.01
C SER A 350 7.44 -24.94 -7.91
N LYS A 351 6.21 -24.62 -8.33
CA LYS A 351 5.08 -25.57 -8.40
C LYS A 351 4.31 -25.43 -9.71
N LYS A 352 3.34 -26.34 -9.92
CA LYS A 352 2.48 -26.35 -11.10
C LYS A 352 1.77 -25.01 -11.27
N SER A 353 1.97 -24.38 -12.42
CA SER A 353 1.49 -23.05 -12.74
C SER A 353 1.01 -22.99 -14.19
N SER A 354 0.25 -21.96 -14.56
CA SER A 354 -0.17 -21.73 -15.95
C SER A 354 0.19 -20.32 -16.42
N ILE A 355 0.64 -20.22 -17.67
CA ILE A 355 0.89 -18.96 -18.35
C ILE A 355 0.19 -19.03 -19.70
N LYS A 356 -0.74 -18.11 -19.95
CA LYS A 356 -1.57 -18.05 -21.15
C LYS A 356 -1.57 -16.62 -21.70
N GLU A 357 -1.57 -16.50 -23.02
CA GLU A 357 -1.78 -15.22 -23.71
C GLU A 357 -0.86 -14.08 -23.24
N SER A 358 0.31 -14.41 -22.69
CA SER A 358 1.21 -13.46 -22.05
C SER A 358 2.46 -13.28 -22.89
N CYS A 359 2.98 -12.05 -22.99
CA CYS A 359 4.10 -11.76 -23.88
C CYS A 359 5.14 -10.82 -23.26
N ASN A 360 6.40 -11.08 -23.59
CA ASN A 360 7.49 -10.15 -23.36
C ASN A 360 7.83 -9.41 -24.65
N LYS A 361 7.89 -8.08 -24.59
CA LYS A 361 8.29 -7.17 -25.67
C LYS A 361 9.61 -6.45 -25.39
N GLY A 362 10.16 -6.59 -24.17
CA GLY A 362 11.44 -5.98 -23.77
C GLY A 362 12.64 -6.90 -23.97
N GLU A 363 13.84 -6.32 -24.00
CA GLU A 363 15.09 -7.08 -24.04
C GLU A 363 15.39 -7.69 -22.67
N LEU A 364 15.98 -8.89 -22.65
CA LEU A 364 16.51 -9.52 -21.44
C LEU A 364 18.03 -9.44 -21.48
N LYS A 365 18.63 -8.84 -20.45
CA LYS A 365 20.07 -8.60 -20.34
C LYS A 365 20.62 -9.30 -19.10
N HIS A 366 21.80 -9.88 -19.26
CA HIS A 366 22.56 -10.54 -18.21
C HIS A 366 23.77 -9.68 -17.84
#